data_AF-A0A1C4WM46-F1
#
_entry.id   AF-A0A1C4WM46-F1
#
_cell.length_a   1.000
_cell.length_b   1.000
_cell.length_c   1.000
_cell.angle_alpha   90.00
_cell.angle_beta   90.00
_cell.angle_gamma   90.00
#
_symmetry.space_group_name_H-M   'P 1'
#
loop_
_entity.id
_entity.type
_entity.pdbx_description
1 polymer ?
#
loop_
_entity_poly.entity_id
_entity_poly.type
_entity_poly.pdbx_seq_one_letter_code
_entity_poly.pdbx_strand_id
1 'polypeptide(L)'
;MRPALALERHCAAGPTWRCEADGEPFPCPAWRGLPLDDHLRGVLLASFTLFLRPAIRDLRGRPEGPTPPQIVRRFLWFLPMTDEEARATALRYR
;
A
#
# COMPACT_ATOMS: atom_id res chain seq x y z
N MET A 1 23.27 4.16 -12.55
CA MET A 1 22.26 3.19 -13.02
C MET A 1 20.88 3.66 -12.57
N ARG A 2 19.91 3.77 -13.48
CA ARG A 2 18.54 4.23 -13.18
C ARG A 2 17.75 3.03 -12.60
N PRO A 3 17.26 3.07 -11.35
CA PRO A 3 16.51 1.94 -10.76
C PRO A 3 15.07 1.83 -11.27
N ALA A 4 14.64 2.68 -12.21
CA ALA A 4 13.24 2.78 -12.63
C ALA A 4 12.69 1.57 -13.41
N LEU A 5 13.55 0.70 -13.97
CA LEU A 5 13.14 -0.42 -14.82
C LEU A 5 12.71 -1.71 -14.08
N ALA A 6 12.72 -1.73 -12.74
CA ALA A 6 12.33 -2.92 -11.98
C ALA A 6 10.92 -2.83 -11.35
N LEU A 7 10.37 -1.61 -11.18
CA LEU A 7 9.18 -1.39 -10.34
C LEU A 7 7.91 -2.07 -10.88
N GLU A 8 7.76 -2.13 -12.20
CA GLU A 8 6.67 -2.82 -12.89
C GLU A 8 6.62 -4.34 -12.59
N ARG A 9 7.74 -4.93 -12.18
CA ARG A 9 7.79 -6.34 -11.76
C ARG A 9 7.36 -6.52 -10.30
N HIS A 10 7.37 -5.45 -9.51
CA HIS A 10 6.90 -5.45 -8.12
C HIS A 10 5.39 -5.20 -8.07
N CYS A 11 4.61 -6.12 -8.65
CA CYS A 11 3.15 -6.13 -8.57
C CYS A 11 2.69 -7.02 -7.40
N ALA A 12 1.43 -6.87 -6.98
CA ALA A 12 0.81 -7.77 -6.01
C ALA A 12 -0.70 -7.83 -6.21
N ALA A 13 -1.28 -8.98 -5.86
CA ALA A 13 -2.71 -9.19 -5.82
C ALA A 13 -3.15 -9.87 -4.52
N GLY A 14 -4.46 -9.89 -4.32
CA GLY A 14 -5.08 -10.68 -3.25
C GLY A 14 -4.93 -12.19 -3.45
N PRO A 15 -5.13 -12.99 -2.39
CA PRO A 15 -5.51 -12.53 -1.06
C PRO A 15 -4.29 -12.18 -0.20
N THR A 16 -3.07 -12.58 -0.58
CA THR A 16 -1.89 -12.45 0.30
C THR A 16 -1.26 -11.06 0.27
N TRP A 17 -1.43 -10.31 -0.82
CA TRP A 17 -0.83 -8.97 -1.01
C TRP A 17 0.68 -8.98 -0.74
N ARG A 18 1.35 -10.02 -1.24
CA ARG A 18 2.80 -10.14 -1.30
C ARG A 18 3.24 -9.75 -2.70
N CYS A 19 4.36 -9.04 -2.78
CA CYS A 19 4.96 -8.67 -4.03
C CYS A 19 5.42 -9.92 -4.78
N GLU A 20 5.12 -10.00 -6.07
CA GLU A 20 5.43 -11.15 -6.91
C GLU A 20 6.93 -11.27 -7.21
N ALA A 21 7.67 -10.17 -7.19
CA ALA A 21 9.11 -10.16 -7.47
C ALA A 21 9.97 -10.59 -6.28
N ASP A 22 9.61 -10.20 -5.06
CA ASP A 22 10.45 -10.37 -3.86
C ASP A 22 9.75 -11.10 -2.71
N GLY A 23 8.44 -11.37 -2.79
CA GLY A 23 7.67 -12.07 -1.76
C GLY A 23 7.34 -11.21 -0.53
N GLU A 24 7.82 -9.97 -0.46
CA GLU A 24 7.62 -9.07 0.68
C GLU A 24 6.19 -8.51 0.73
N PRO A 25 5.71 -8.06 1.90
CA PRO A 25 4.43 -7.36 1.98
C PRO A 25 4.38 -6.15 1.03
N PHE A 26 3.45 -6.16 0.08
CA PHE A 26 3.25 -5.05 -0.85
C PHE A 26 2.56 -3.83 -0.20
N PRO A 27 2.92 -2.57 -0.49
CA PRO A 27 4.08 -2.15 -1.28
C PRO A 27 5.41 -2.52 -0.59
N CYS A 28 6.26 -3.24 -1.34
CA CYS A 28 7.51 -3.81 -0.85
C CYS A 28 8.62 -2.74 -0.73
N PRO A 29 9.82 -3.06 -0.22
CA PRO A 29 10.91 -2.09 -0.10
C PRO A 29 11.27 -1.34 -1.39
N ALA A 30 11.11 -1.96 -2.57
CA ALA A 30 11.34 -1.28 -3.86
C ALA A 30 10.40 -0.09 -4.07
N TRP A 31 9.10 -0.23 -3.75
CA TRP A 31 8.14 0.86 -3.77
C TRP A 31 8.40 1.89 -2.67
N ARG A 32 8.72 1.41 -1.46
CA ARG A 32 8.94 2.28 -0.29
C ARG A 32 10.23 3.09 -0.38
N GLY A 33 11.19 2.66 -1.19
CA GLY A 33 12.46 3.35 -1.43
C GLY A 33 12.44 4.36 -2.58
N LEU A 34 11.30 4.61 -3.24
CA LEU A 34 11.22 5.60 -4.31
C LEU A 34 11.52 7.00 -3.78
N PRO A 35 12.28 7.84 -4.52
CA PRO A 35 12.41 9.26 -4.20
C PRO A 35 11.09 9.95 -4.57
N LEU A 36 10.35 10.41 -3.55
CA LEU A 36 9.00 10.97 -3.71
C LEU A 36 9.02 12.49 -3.76
N ASP A 37 8.66 13.05 -4.91
CA ASP A 37 8.23 14.45 -5.04
C ASP A 37 6.69 14.56 -4.98
N ASP A 38 6.17 15.79 -4.96
CA ASP A 38 4.73 16.02 -4.84
C ASP A 38 3.94 15.50 -6.05
N HIS A 39 4.53 15.53 -7.24
CA HIS A 39 3.90 15.00 -8.44
C HIS A 39 3.73 13.47 -8.34
N LEU A 40 4.80 12.76 -7.98
CA LEU A 40 4.78 11.32 -7.81
C LEU A 40 3.85 10.90 -6.66
N ARG A 41 3.81 11.65 -5.54
CA ARG A 41 2.83 11.40 -4.47
C ARG A 41 1.39 11.48 -4.97
N GLY A 42 1.07 12.46 -5.82
CA GLY A 42 -0.26 12.58 -6.43
C GLY A 42 -0.63 11.37 -7.30
N VAL A 43 0.31 10.91 -8.14
CA VAL A 43 0.14 9.71 -8.97
C VAL A 43 -0.04 8.46 -8.10
N LEU A 44 0.82 8.27 -7.10
CA LEU A 44 0.73 7.14 -6.17
C LEU A 44 -0.59 7.15 -5.39
N LEU A 45 -1.08 8.32 -4.96
CA LEU A 45 -2.37 8.43 -4.28
C LEU A 45 -3.51 7.92 -5.14
N ALA A 46 -3.56 8.35 -6.40
CA ALA A 46 -4.57 7.88 -7.34
C ALA A 46 -4.49 6.36 -7.57
N SER A 47 -3.29 5.80 -7.72
CA SER A 47 -3.11 4.37 -7.97
C SER A 47 -3.37 3.49 -6.73
N PHE A 48 -2.81 3.85 -5.57
CA PHE A 48 -2.86 3.00 -4.38
C PHE A 48 -4.21 3.03 -3.66
N THR A 49 -5.00 4.08 -3.83
CA THR A 49 -6.38 4.12 -3.32
C THR A 49 -7.27 3.05 -3.95
N LEU A 50 -6.98 2.64 -5.20
CA LEU A 50 -7.68 1.54 -5.88
C LEU A 50 -7.45 0.19 -5.19
N PHE A 51 -6.29 -0.01 -4.55
CA PHE A 51 -5.96 -1.23 -3.84
C PHE A 51 -6.57 -1.32 -2.44
N LEU A 52 -6.99 -0.19 -1.84
CA LEU A 52 -7.42 -0.15 -0.44
C LEU A 52 -8.62 -1.04 -0.16
N ARG A 53 -9.69 -0.97 -0.96
CA ARG A 53 -10.89 -1.79 -0.75
C ARG A 53 -10.58 -3.31 -0.81
N PRO A 54 -9.97 -3.84 -1.88
CA PRO A 54 -9.69 -5.28 -1.93
C PRO A 54 -8.63 -5.70 -0.90
N ALA A 55 -7.62 -4.88 -0.62
CA ALA A 55 -6.62 -5.18 0.42
C ALA A 55 -7.24 -5.24 1.82
N ILE A 56 -8.11 -4.29 2.17
CA ILE A 56 -8.85 -4.31 3.43
C ILE A 56 -9.71 -5.57 3.52
N ARG A 57 -10.45 -5.92 2.47
CA ARG A 57 -11.27 -7.13 2.44
C ARG A 57 -10.45 -8.39 2.68
N ASP A 58 -9.31 -8.53 2.02
CA ASP A 58 -8.54 -9.79 2.01
C ASP A 58 -7.65 -9.97 3.25
N LEU A 59 -7.19 -8.86 3.85
CA LEU A 59 -6.26 -8.86 4.98
C LEU A 59 -6.95 -8.68 6.34
N ARG A 60 -8.14 -8.05 6.40
CA ARG A 60 -8.86 -7.87 7.67
C ARG A 60 -9.31 -9.21 8.24
N GLY A 61 -9.35 -9.31 9.58
CA GLY A 61 -9.91 -10.48 10.28
C GLY A 61 -9.01 -11.71 10.30
N ARG A 62 -7.79 -11.64 9.75
CA ARG A 62 -6.79 -12.69 9.97
C ARG A 62 -6.31 -12.65 11.42
N PRO A 63 -6.19 -13.81 12.11
CA PRO A 63 -5.50 -13.88 13.40
C PRO A 63 -4.11 -13.25 13.26
N GLU A 64 -3.78 -12.30 14.13
CA GLU A 64 -2.52 -11.53 14.10
C GLU A 64 -2.29 -10.66 12.84
N GLY A 65 -3.31 -10.53 11.99
CA GLY A 65 -3.26 -9.71 10.77
C GLY A 65 -3.38 -8.21 11.04
N PRO A 66 -3.04 -7.37 10.04
CA PRO A 66 -3.15 -5.94 10.18
C PRO A 66 -4.62 -5.53 10.31
N THR A 67 -4.89 -4.61 11.22
CA THR A 67 -6.17 -3.91 11.31
C THR A 67 -6.41 -3.03 10.06
N PRO A 68 -7.66 -2.71 9.71
CA PRO A 68 -7.94 -1.83 8.55
C PRO A 68 -7.15 -0.50 8.54
N PRO A 69 -6.98 0.22 9.67
CA PRO A 69 -6.13 1.42 9.69
C PRO A 69 -4.64 1.13 9.45
N GLN A 70 -4.12 -0.02 9.90
CA GLN A 70 -2.75 -0.44 9.59
C GLN A 70 -2.59 -0.77 8.10
N ILE A 71 -3.61 -1.35 7.46
CA ILE A 71 -3.62 -1.61 6.00
C ILE A 71 -3.59 -0.28 5.24
N VAL A 72 -4.40 0.72 5.64
CA VAL A 72 -4.37 2.05 5.01
C VAL A 72 -2.99 2.67 5.09
N ARG A 73 -2.37 2.72 6.27
CA ARG A 73 -1.02 3.29 6.43
C ARG A 73 0.04 2.52 5.63
N ARG A 74 -0.10 1.21 5.52
CA ARG A 74 0.78 0.37 4.68
C ARG A 74 0.68 0.74 3.20
N PHE A 75 -0.53 0.89 2.67
CA PHE A 75 -0.76 1.18 1.25
C PHE A 75 -0.63 2.67 0.89
N LEU A 76 -0.68 3.57 1.86
CA LEU A 76 -0.47 5.01 1.69
C LEU A 76 0.78 5.50 2.45
N TRP A 77 1.83 4.67 2.51
CA TRP A 77 3.07 4.91 3.27
C TRP A 77 3.77 6.26 2.95
N PHE A 78 3.47 6.84 1.79
CA PHE A 78 4.01 8.11 1.32
C PHE A 78 3.27 9.34 1.84
N LEU A 79 2.17 9.17 2.57
CA LEU A 79 1.44 10.26 3.20
C LEU A 79 1.78 10.34 4.70
N PRO A 80 2.05 11.55 5.24
CA PRO A 80 2.10 11.75 6.68
C PRO A 80 0.68 11.64 7.23
N MET A 81 0.33 10.47 7.75
CA MET A 81 -1.03 10.17 8.21
C MET A 81 -1.02 9.84 9.69
N THR A 82 -1.85 10.56 10.44
CA THR A 82 -2.16 10.25 11.84
C THR A 82 -3.00 8.98 11.96
N ASP A 83 -3.01 8.38 13.15
CA ASP A 83 -3.85 7.22 13.42
C ASP A 83 -5.35 7.50 13.22
N GLU A 84 -5.79 8.73 13.50
CA GLU A 84 -7.18 9.14 13.30
C GLU A 84 -7.55 9.23 11.82
N GLU A 85 -6.70 9.84 11.00
CA GLU A 85 -6.90 9.90 9.55
C GLU A 85 -6.90 8.51 8.91
N ALA A 86 -6.02 7.61 9.39
CA ALA A 86 -6.01 6.22 8.93
C ALA A 86 -7.31 5.49 9.28
N ARG A 87 -7.84 5.69 10.49
CA ARG A 87 -9.15 5.16 10.92
C ARG A 87 -10.29 5.72 10.07
N ALA A 88 -10.34 7.04 9.88
CA ALA A 88 -11.35 7.73 9.09
C ALA A 88 -11.31 7.32 7.61
N THR A 89 -10.12 7.05 7.07
CA THR A 89 -9.96 6.54 5.71
C THR A 89 -10.45 5.10 5.61
N ALA A 90 -10.04 4.22 6.52
CA ALA A 90 -10.49 2.82 6.54
C ALA A 90 -12.02 2.70 6.64
N LEU A 91 -12.66 3.62 7.36
CA LEU A 91 -14.12 3.76 7.48
C LEU A 91 -14.85 3.92 6.13
N ARG A 92 -14.22 4.57 5.14
CA ARG A 92 -14.81 4.81 3.80
C ARG A 92 -14.81 3.57 2.91
N TYR A 93 -14.06 2.54 3.28
CA TYR A 93 -13.88 1.30 2.52
C TYR A 93 -14.52 0.08 3.21
N ARG A 94 -15.41 0.33 4.18
CA ARG A 94 -16.10 -0.73 4.94
C ARG A 94 -17.00 -1.59 4.08
#